data_AF-A0A2V2SYE0-F1
#
_entry.id   AF-A0A2V2SYE0-F1
#
_cell.length_a   1.000
_cell.length_b   1.000
_cell.length_c   1.000
_cell.angle_alpha   90.00
_cell.angle_beta   90.00
_cell.angle_gamma   90.00
#
_symmetry.space_group_name_H-M   'P 1'
#
loop_
_entity.id
_entity.type
_entity.pdbx_description
1 polymer ?
#
loop_
_entity_poly.entity_id
_entity_poly.type
_entity_poly.pdbx_seq_one_letter_code
_entity_poly.pdbx_strand_id
1 'polypeptide(L)'
;MSNEVLAAMVAALTGFGVAYLTLRTQIRQARMQLGAAHRAEIIRRQLDALEAIWSIFAAASRSGGEGRMLQARGGGQAISVEEARAFIRLLEDTFNARSGLYLSQKARRALFGFRDYIRDELIGNSSNGLLPLSTEQLAAFHEKRRFVRLCLRAEVGSTDLRVAQEELRLYEAGQKSRP
;
A
#
# COMPACT_ATOMS: atom_id res chain seq x y z
N MET A 1 32.96 27.15 59.40
CA MET A 1 32.45 27.17 58.01
C MET A 1 31.36 28.23 57.95
N SER A 2 31.45 29.25 57.08
CA SER A 2 30.48 30.34 57.06
C SER A 2 29.15 29.88 56.44
N ASN A 3 28.05 30.52 56.85
CA ASN A 3 26.71 30.23 56.30
C ASN A 3 26.66 30.41 54.77
N GLU A 4 27.50 31.28 54.22
CA GLU A 4 27.65 31.51 52.78
C GLU A 4 28.23 30.30 52.04
N VAL A 5 29.22 29.60 52.64
CA VAL A 5 29.80 28.38 52.05
C VAL A 5 28.78 27.24 52.05
N LEU A 6 28.00 27.10 53.14
CA LEU A 6 26.89 26.13 53.20
C LEU A 6 25.81 26.43 52.16
N ALA A 7 25.40 27.70 52.04
CA ALA A 7 24.41 28.13 51.05
C ALA A 7 24.89 27.89 49.61
N ALA A 8 26.16 28.18 49.31
CA ALA A 8 26.77 27.93 48.01
C ALA A 8 26.83 26.42 47.67
N MET A 9 27.15 25.56 48.66
CA MET A 9 27.15 24.11 48.46
C MET A 9 25.75 23.56 48.20
N VAL A 10 24.73 24.04 48.95
CA VAL A 10 23.33 23.63 48.72
C VAL A 10 22.83 24.14 47.37
N ALA A 11 23.15 25.37 46.98
CA ALA A 11 22.82 25.93 45.67
C ALA A 11 23.49 25.15 44.52
N ALA A 12 24.74 24.74 44.68
CA ALA A 12 25.45 23.94 43.68
C ALA A 12 24.84 22.54 43.54
N LEU A 13 24.52 21.87 44.66
CA LEU A 13 23.89 20.54 44.65
C LEU A 13 22.47 20.57 44.06
N THR A 14 21.67 21.58 44.42
CA THR A 14 20.33 21.76 43.86
C THR A 14 20.38 22.16 42.38
N GLY A 15 21.28 23.06 41.99
CA GLY A 15 21.51 23.42 40.59
C GLY A 15 21.93 22.23 39.73
N PHE A 16 22.83 21.40 40.24
CA PHE A 16 23.24 20.16 39.57
C PHE A 16 22.09 19.15 39.46
N GLY A 17 21.32 18.97 40.53
CA GLY A 17 20.14 18.11 40.55
C GLY A 17 19.08 18.53 39.52
N VAL A 18 18.77 19.83 39.46
CA VAL A 18 17.83 20.39 38.48
C VAL A 18 18.37 20.24 37.06
N ALA A 19 19.63 20.60 36.81
CA ALA A 19 20.25 20.46 35.48
C ALA A 19 20.23 19.01 34.99
N TYR A 20 20.53 18.05 35.87
CA TYR A 20 20.47 16.62 35.54
C TYR A 20 19.05 16.16 35.18
N LEU A 21 18.04 16.56 35.95
CA LEU A 21 16.63 16.23 35.66
C LEU A 21 16.15 16.88 34.35
N THR A 22 16.51 18.14 34.10
CA THR A 22 16.18 18.84 32.86
C THR A 22 16.84 18.17 31.66
N LEU A 23 18.11 17.79 31.75
CA LEU A 23 18.80 17.07 30.67
C LEU A 23 18.11 15.73 30.39
N ARG A 24 17.76 14.97 31.43
CA ARG A 24 17.11 13.66 31.29
C ARG A 24 15.72 13.77 30.65
N THR A 25 14.95 14.80 31.01
CA THR A 25 13.62 15.06 30.42
C THR A 25 13.72 15.51 28.97
N GLN A 26 14.67 16.38 28.63
CA GLN A 26 14.93 16.81 27.24
C GLN A 26 15.35 15.63 26.36
N ILE A 27 16.26 14.75 26.83
CA ILE A 27 16.66 13.55 26.08
C ILE A 27 15.45 12.63 25.84
N ARG A 28 14.58 12.45 26.84
CA ARG A 28 13.38 11.63 26.70
C ARG A 28 12.41 12.23 25.69
N GLN A 29 12.18 13.54 25.74
CA GLN A 29 11.35 14.25 24.76
C GLN A 29 11.92 14.15 23.34
N ALA A 30 13.22 14.37 23.17
CA ALA A 30 13.91 14.24 21.90
C ALA A 30 13.76 12.83 21.32
N ARG A 31 13.92 11.78 22.12
CA ARG A 31 13.68 10.38 21.68
C ARG A 31 12.23 10.12 21.27
N MET A 32 11.26 10.65 22.02
CA MET A 32 9.84 10.53 21.67
C MET A 32 9.52 11.24 20.36
N GLN A 33 10.06 12.45 20.15
CA GLN A 33 9.91 13.21 18.92
C GLN A 33 10.59 12.51 17.73
N LEU A 34 11.81 11.98 17.90
CA LEU A 34 12.51 11.21 16.87
C LEU A 34 11.70 9.97 16.46
N GLY A 35 11.15 9.25 17.45
CA GLY A 35 10.27 8.11 17.20
C GLY A 35 8.97 8.50 16.50
N ALA A 36 8.38 9.64 16.84
CA ALA A 36 7.19 10.16 16.17
C ALA A 36 7.48 10.59 14.72
N ALA A 37 8.58 11.29 14.49
CA ALA A 37 9.02 11.71 13.16
C ALA A 37 9.34 10.51 12.26
N HIS A 38 10.01 9.50 12.80
CA HIS A 38 10.29 8.27 12.06
C HIS A 38 9.01 7.51 11.67
N ARG A 39 8.05 7.41 12.58
CA ARG A 39 6.72 6.84 12.27
C ARG A 39 5.99 7.64 11.20
N ALA A 40 5.99 8.96 11.29
CA ALA A 40 5.35 9.82 10.29
C ALA A 40 5.98 9.63 8.90
N GLU A 41 7.30 9.51 8.81
CA GLU A 41 7.99 9.25 7.54
C GLU A 41 7.67 7.86 6.97
N ILE A 42 7.56 6.83 7.81
CA ILE A 42 7.11 5.49 7.36
C ILE A 42 5.69 5.57 6.79
N ILE A 43 4.76 6.20 7.52
CA ILE A 43 3.37 6.36 7.07
C ILE A 43 3.32 7.11 5.74
N ARG A 44 4.09 8.20 5.61
CA ARG A 44 4.17 8.98 4.37
C ARG A 44 4.62 8.11 3.20
N ARG A 45 5.69 7.32 3.38
CA ARG A 45 6.18 6.39 2.35
C ARG A 45 5.17 5.29 2.00
N GLN A 46 4.38 4.84 2.97
CA GLN A 46 3.28 3.90 2.72
C GLN A 46 2.19 4.54 1.86
N LEU A 47 1.79 5.77 2.16
CA LEU A 47 0.82 6.51 1.36
C LEU A 47 1.34 6.77 -0.07
N ASP A 48 2.59 7.22 -0.21
CA ASP A 48 3.23 7.43 -1.51
C ASP A 48 3.25 6.12 -2.34
N ALA A 49 3.57 4.98 -1.70
CA ALA A 49 3.56 3.68 -2.35
C ALA A 49 2.15 3.24 -2.79
N LEU A 50 1.14 3.49 -1.96
CA LEU A 50 -0.25 3.14 -2.25
C LEU A 50 -0.82 4.00 -3.38
N GLU A 51 -0.50 5.30 -3.39
CA GLU A 51 -0.89 6.22 -4.47
C GLU A 51 -0.26 5.81 -5.81
N ALA A 52 1.04 5.47 -5.82
CA ALA A 52 1.72 4.98 -7.01
C ALA A 52 1.08 3.71 -7.59
N ILE A 53 0.68 2.77 -6.73
CA ILE A 53 0.01 1.54 -7.18
C ILE A 53 -1.41 1.83 -7.66
N TRP A 54 -2.13 2.72 -6.96
CA TRP A 54 -3.49 3.08 -7.32
C TRP A 54 -3.57 3.73 -8.69
N SER A 55 -2.59 4.58 -9.04
CA SER A 55 -2.51 5.23 -10.35
C SER A 55 -2.29 4.21 -11.48
N ILE A 56 -1.46 3.18 -11.27
CA ILE A 56 -1.26 2.08 -12.23
C ILE A 56 -2.56 1.31 -12.48
N PHE A 57 -3.35 1.09 -11.42
CA PHE A 57 -4.65 0.41 -11.52
C PHE A 57 -5.71 1.19 -12.30
N ALA A 58 -5.45 2.43 -12.70
CA ALA A 58 -6.27 3.11 -13.69
C ALA A 58 -6.38 2.29 -14.99
N ALA A 59 -5.28 1.75 -15.52
CA ALA A 59 -5.29 0.97 -16.76
C ALA A 59 -6.22 -0.26 -16.72
N ALA A 60 -6.52 -0.78 -15.51
CA ALA A 60 -7.42 -1.90 -15.27
C ALA A 60 -8.91 -1.52 -15.08
N SER A 61 -9.27 -0.24 -15.22
CA SER A 61 -10.62 0.26 -14.93
C SER A 61 -11.66 -0.03 -16.02
N ARG A 62 -12.94 -0.01 -15.63
CA ARG A 62 -14.09 -0.37 -16.50
C ARG A 62 -14.45 0.70 -17.52
N SER A 63 -14.08 1.96 -17.27
CA SER A 63 -14.39 3.08 -18.17
C SER A 63 -13.42 3.05 -19.36
N GLY A 64 -13.94 2.73 -20.54
CA GLY A 64 -13.18 2.58 -21.79
C GLY A 64 -12.54 3.89 -22.28
N GLY A 65 -11.47 3.74 -23.07
CA GLY A 65 -10.68 4.81 -23.67
C GLY A 65 -9.29 4.30 -24.10
N GLU A 66 -8.50 5.14 -24.77
CA GLU A 66 -7.07 4.86 -25.02
C GLU A 66 -6.29 4.64 -23.71
N GLY A 67 -5.28 3.76 -23.73
CA GLY A 67 -4.45 3.45 -22.55
C GLY A 67 -5.10 2.50 -21.54
N ARG A 68 -6.18 1.78 -21.90
CA ARG A 68 -6.85 0.80 -21.02
C ARG A 68 -6.61 -0.62 -21.50
N MET A 69 -6.44 -1.53 -20.55
CA MET A 69 -6.27 -2.96 -20.83
C MET A 69 -7.54 -3.57 -21.43
N LEU A 70 -8.72 -3.22 -20.90
CA LEU A 70 -10.00 -3.71 -21.42
C LEU A 70 -10.57 -2.74 -22.45
N GLN A 71 -10.89 -3.25 -23.64
CA GLN A 71 -11.48 -2.49 -24.73
C GLN A 71 -12.78 -3.15 -25.19
N ALA A 72 -13.81 -2.34 -25.48
CA ALA A 72 -15.06 -2.83 -26.04
C ALA A 72 -14.91 -3.01 -27.55
N ARG A 73 -15.22 -4.21 -28.07
CA ARG A 73 -15.17 -4.50 -29.52
C ARG A 73 -16.29 -5.45 -29.90
N GLY A 74 -17.10 -5.06 -30.89
CA GLY A 74 -18.09 -5.94 -31.53
C GLY A 74 -19.12 -6.57 -30.58
N GLY A 75 -19.57 -5.84 -29.54
CA GLY A 75 -20.53 -6.35 -28.56
C GLY A 75 -19.93 -7.18 -27.42
N GLY A 76 -18.61 -7.41 -27.42
CA GLY A 76 -17.86 -8.06 -26.35
C GLY A 76 -16.75 -7.19 -25.76
N GLN A 77 -16.01 -7.75 -24.81
CA GLN A 77 -14.80 -7.13 -24.26
C GLN A 77 -13.56 -7.93 -24.68
N ALA A 78 -12.52 -7.21 -25.02
CA ALA A 78 -11.22 -7.75 -25.37
C ALA A 78 -10.14 -7.13 -24.48
N ILE A 79 -9.03 -7.83 -24.28
CA ILE A 79 -7.84 -7.31 -23.63
C ILE A 79 -6.80 -6.91 -24.67
N SER A 80 -6.24 -5.70 -24.54
CA SER A 80 -5.06 -5.27 -25.30
C SER A 80 -3.80 -5.87 -24.68
N VAL A 81 -3.10 -6.69 -25.46
CA VAL A 81 -1.84 -7.33 -25.04
C VAL A 81 -0.78 -6.28 -24.74
N GLU A 82 -0.72 -5.21 -25.52
CA GLU A 82 0.26 -4.13 -25.37
C GLU A 82 0.05 -3.37 -24.05
N GLU A 83 -1.19 -2.97 -23.78
CA GLU A 83 -1.56 -2.27 -22.54
C GLU A 83 -1.40 -3.17 -21.31
N ALA A 84 -1.71 -4.46 -21.45
CA ALA A 84 -1.51 -5.44 -20.38
C ALA A 84 -0.02 -5.62 -20.06
N ARG A 85 0.84 -5.69 -21.07
CA ARG A 85 2.30 -5.74 -20.87
C ARG A 85 2.83 -4.45 -20.25
N ALA A 86 2.32 -3.29 -20.67
CA ALA A 86 2.69 -2.00 -20.09
C ALA A 86 2.30 -1.92 -18.60
N PHE A 87 1.08 -2.34 -18.26
CA PHE A 87 0.61 -2.46 -16.89
C PHE A 87 1.51 -3.38 -16.04
N ILE A 88 1.84 -4.57 -16.54
CA ILE A 88 2.71 -5.52 -15.84
C ILE A 88 4.07 -4.91 -15.55
N ARG A 89 4.70 -4.27 -16.55
CA ARG A 89 6.01 -3.63 -16.37
C ARG A 89 5.96 -2.50 -15.34
N LEU A 90 4.99 -1.59 -15.48
CA LEU A 90 4.82 -0.49 -14.53
C LEU A 90 4.61 -0.98 -13.10
N LEU A 91 3.83 -2.06 -12.93
CA LEU A 91 3.60 -2.69 -11.65
C LEU A 91 4.89 -3.28 -11.08
N GLU A 92 5.65 -4.03 -11.88
CA GLU A 92 6.92 -4.63 -11.47
C GLU A 92 7.99 -3.58 -11.13
N ASP A 93 8.13 -2.55 -11.95
CA ASP A 93 9.08 -1.45 -11.73
C ASP A 93 8.77 -0.71 -10.42
N THR A 94 7.49 -0.38 -10.20
CA THR A 94 7.04 0.30 -8.98
C THR A 94 7.23 -0.58 -7.75
N PHE A 95 7.00 -1.89 -7.89
CA PHE A 95 7.14 -2.81 -6.78
C PHE A 95 8.61 -3.12 -6.44
N ASN A 96 9.46 -3.31 -7.45
CA ASN A 96 10.88 -3.59 -7.25
C ASN A 96 11.66 -2.34 -6.80
N ALA A 97 11.07 -1.14 -6.95
CA ALA A 97 11.55 0.08 -6.34
C ALA A 97 11.27 0.12 -4.81
N ARG A 98 11.57 1.25 -4.17
CA ARG A 98 11.38 1.44 -2.72
C ARG A 98 9.93 1.20 -2.27
N SER A 99 8.94 1.38 -3.15
CA SER A 99 7.52 1.28 -2.82
C SER A 99 7.08 -0.13 -2.41
N GLY A 100 7.68 -1.20 -2.96
CA GLY A 100 7.32 -2.57 -2.59
C GLY A 100 7.67 -2.98 -1.16
N LEU A 101 8.60 -2.25 -0.51
CA LEU A 101 8.98 -2.48 0.89
C LEU A 101 7.90 -2.04 1.88
N TYR A 102 7.01 -1.15 1.46
CA TYR A 102 6.05 -0.47 2.34
C TYR A 102 4.65 -1.10 2.32
N LEU A 103 4.46 -2.18 1.56
CA LEU A 103 3.19 -2.91 1.45
C LEU A 103 3.18 -4.17 2.31
N SER A 104 2.05 -4.48 2.95
CA SER A 104 1.90 -5.76 3.65
C SER A 104 2.04 -6.95 2.72
N GLN A 105 2.40 -8.11 3.29
CA GLN A 105 2.45 -9.37 2.55
C GLN A 105 1.12 -9.70 1.84
N LYS A 106 -0.02 -9.34 2.43
CA LYS A 106 -1.35 -9.60 1.86
C LYS A 106 -1.58 -8.78 0.60
N ALA A 107 -1.29 -7.47 0.64
CA ALA A 107 -1.37 -6.61 -0.53
C ALA A 107 -0.42 -7.07 -1.66
N ARG A 108 0.82 -7.43 -1.29
CA ARG A 108 1.82 -7.97 -2.24
C ARG A 108 1.33 -9.24 -2.95
N ARG A 109 0.80 -10.21 -2.19
CA ARG A 109 0.24 -11.45 -2.76
C ARG A 109 -0.94 -11.19 -3.68
N ALA A 110 -1.84 -10.28 -3.31
CA ALA A 110 -2.98 -9.92 -4.15
C ALA A 110 -2.52 -9.29 -5.47
N LEU A 111 -1.59 -8.33 -5.41
CA LEU A 111 -1.04 -7.66 -6.59
C LEU A 111 -0.39 -8.63 -7.56
N PHE A 112 0.51 -9.48 -7.06
CA PHE A 112 1.18 -10.47 -7.89
C PHE A 112 0.23 -11.54 -8.40
N GLY A 113 -0.75 -12.00 -7.61
CA GLY A 113 -1.77 -12.92 -8.09
C GLY A 113 -2.61 -12.35 -9.24
N PHE A 114 -2.89 -11.04 -9.23
CA PHE A 114 -3.56 -10.38 -10.35
C PHE A 114 -2.65 -10.21 -11.57
N ARG A 115 -1.38 -9.83 -11.36
CA ARG A 115 -0.37 -9.76 -12.42
C ARG A 115 -0.20 -11.11 -13.12
N ASP A 116 0.00 -12.17 -12.34
CA ASP A 116 0.25 -13.52 -12.84
C ASP A 116 -0.97 -14.02 -13.60
N TYR A 117 -2.19 -13.75 -13.12
CA TYR A 117 -3.41 -14.04 -13.87
C TYR A 117 -3.44 -13.33 -15.24
N ILE A 118 -3.12 -12.03 -15.30
CA ILE A 118 -3.07 -11.32 -16.58
C ILE A 118 -2.01 -11.93 -17.49
N ARG A 119 -0.79 -12.10 -16.98
CA ARG A 119 0.37 -12.56 -17.74
C ARG A 119 0.18 -13.98 -18.25
N ASP A 120 -0.20 -14.88 -17.37
CA ASP A 120 -0.12 -16.32 -17.60
C ASP A 120 -1.45 -16.89 -18.15
N GLU A 121 -2.60 -16.31 -17.75
CA GLU A 121 -3.92 -16.82 -18.18
C GLU A 121 -4.64 -15.98 -19.23
N LEU A 122 -4.40 -14.66 -19.30
CA LEU A 122 -5.10 -13.79 -20.27
C LEU A 122 -4.29 -13.53 -21.53
N ILE A 123 -3.02 -13.11 -21.39
CA ILE A 123 -2.20 -12.73 -22.56
C ILE A 123 -1.21 -13.83 -22.97
N GLY A 124 -0.70 -14.62 -22.03
CA GLY A 124 0.25 -15.71 -22.28
C GLY A 124 1.41 -15.31 -23.21
N ASN A 125 1.68 -16.16 -24.20
CA ASN A 125 2.68 -15.91 -25.24
C ASN A 125 2.15 -15.13 -26.46
N SER A 126 1.00 -14.49 -26.35
CA SER A 126 0.42 -13.71 -27.45
C SER A 126 1.36 -12.56 -27.81
N SER A 127 1.61 -12.39 -29.11
CA SER A 127 2.58 -11.41 -29.62
C SER A 127 2.07 -9.99 -29.45
N ASN A 128 0.95 -9.62 -30.06
CA ASN A 128 0.33 -8.28 -29.99
C ASN A 128 -1.18 -8.33 -30.30
N GLY A 129 -1.88 -7.21 -30.09
CA GLY A 129 -3.25 -6.99 -30.52
C GLY A 129 -4.32 -7.15 -29.43
N LEU A 130 -5.56 -7.33 -29.88
CA LEU A 130 -6.75 -7.45 -29.03
C LEU A 130 -7.21 -8.91 -28.96
N LEU A 131 -7.24 -9.46 -27.74
CA LEU A 131 -7.71 -10.82 -27.48
C LEU A 131 -9.12 -10.77 -26.90
N PRO A 132 -10.12 -11.41 -27.53
CA PRO A 132 -11.46 -11.48 -26.97
C PRO A 132 -11.42 -12.27 -25.65
N LEU A 133 -12.15 -11.77 -24.64
CA LEU A 133 -12.28 -12.45 -23.36
C LEU A 133 -13.59 -13.22 -23.29
N SER A 134 -13.53 -14.44 -22.76
CA SER A 134 -14.74 -15.17 -22.39
C SER A 134 -15.43 -14.50 -21.19
N THR A 135 -16.72 -14.77 -21.01
CA THR A 135 -17.48 -14.28 -19.85
C THR A 135 -16.84 -14.69 -18.52
N GLU A 136 -16.30 -15.91 -18.45
CA GLU A 136 -15.62 -16.43 -17.27
C GLU A 136 -14.30 -15.70 -17.00
N GLN A 137 -13.49 -15.47 -18.03
CA GLN A 137 -12.24 -14.70 -17.92
C GLN A 137 -12.51 -13.26 -17.50
N LEU A 138 -13.55 -12.64 -18.04
CA LEU A 138 -13.92 -11.28 -17.67
C LEU A 138 -14.41 -11.19 -16.21
N ALA A 139 -15.21 -12.16 -15.77
CA ALA A 139 -15.65 -12.25 -14.38
C ALA A 139 -14.45 -12.42 -13.43
N ALA A 140 -13.54 -13.36 -13.74
CA ALA A 140 -12.33 -13.60 -12.95
C ALA A 140 -11.39 -12.39 -12.91
N PHE A 141 -11.22 -11.67 -14.04
CA PHE A 141 -10.47 -10.41 -14.08
C PHE A 141 -11.05 -9.38 -13.10
N HIS A 142 -12.36 -9.16 -13.15
CA HIS A 142 -13.02 -8.20 -12.27
C HIS A 142 -12.98 -8.62 -10.81
N GLU A 143 -13.09 -9.91 -10.52
CA GLU A 143 -13.01 -10.45 -9.17
C GLU A 143 -11.61 -10.25 -8.58
N LYS A 144 -10.56 -10.69 -9.29
CA LYS A 144 -9.17 -10.53 -8.85
C LYS A 144 -8.79 -9.06 -8.70
N ARG A 145 -9.21 -8.20 -9.64
CA ARG A 145 -9.04 -6.74 -9.51
C ARG A 145 -9.74 -6.20 -8.27
N ARG A 146 -10.98 -6.62 -7.99
CA ARG A 146 -11.73 -6.21 -6.79
C ARG A 146 -10.98 -6.62 -5.54
N PHE A 147 -10.46 -7.84 -5.49
CA PHE A 147 -9.68 -8.34 -4.36
C PHE A 147 -8.42 -7.49 -4.10
N VAL A 148 -7.64 -7.17 -5.14
CA VAL A 148 -6.50 -6.26 -5.01
C VAL A 148 -6.92 -4.91 -4.44
N ARG A 149 -7.98 -4.32 -4.99
CA ARG A 149 -8.49 -3.01 -4.54
C ARG A 149 -8.87 -3.02 -3.07
N LEU A 150 -9.50 -4.09 -2.59
CA LEU A 150 -9.87 -4.24 -1.17
C LEU A 150 -8.63 -4.38 -0.29
N CYS A 151 -7.65 -5.18 -0.71
CA CYS A 151 -6.38 -5.31 0.01
C CYS A 151 -5.64 -3.96 0.12
N LEU A 152 -5.54 -3.20 -0.99
CA LEU A 152 -4.90 -1.88 -0.98
C LEU A 152 -5.63 -0.88 -0.07
N ARG A 153 -6.97 -0.86 -0.10
CA ARG A 153 -7.76 0.00 0.80
C ARG A 153 -7.57 -0.34 2.27
N ALA A 154 -7.41 -1.61 2.59
CA ALA A 154 -7.14 -2.05 3.96
C ALA A 154 -5.78 -1.56 4.49
N GLU A 155 -4.79 -1.31 3.61
CA GLU A 155 -3.49 -0.75 3.99
C GLU A 155 -3.56 0.73 4.39
N VAL A 156 -4.38 1.54 3.71
CA VAL A 156 -4.44 3.01 3.89
C VAL A 156 -5.04 3.40 5.25
N GLY A 157 -5.83 2.54 5.86
CA GLY A 157 -6.40 2.80 7.17
C GLY A 157 -7.52 3.87 7.20
N SER A 158 -8.14 4.20 6.06
CA SER A 158 -9.16 5.26 5.95
C SER A 158 -10.45 4.93 6.73
N THR A 159 -11.14 5.92 7.27
CA THR A 159 -12.38 5.81 8.07
C THR A 159 -13.52 4.96 7.44
N ASP A 160 -13.49 4.73 6.13
CA ASP A 160 -14.29 3.73 5.38
C ASP A 160 -13.98 2.24 5.72
N LEU A 161 -13.04 2.00 6.63
CA LEU A 161 -12.46 0.70 6.97
C LEU A 161 -13.45 -0.34 7.45
N ARG A 162 -14.52 0.00 8.19
CA ARG A 162 -15.46 -1.04 8.65
C ARG A 162 -16.14 -1.73 7.48
N VAL A 163 -16.63 -0.94 6.52
CA VAL A 163 -17.29 -1.47 5.32
C VAL A 163 -16.28 -2.22 4.45
N ALA A 164 -15.08 -1.68 4.24
CA ALA A 164 -14.05 -2.36 3.44
C ALA A 164 -13.54 -3.67 4.10
N GLN A 165 -13.40 -3.70 5.43
CA GLN A 165 -13.02 -4.89 6.18
C GLN A 165 -14.15 -5.92 6.23
N GLU A 166 -15.40 -5.48 6.41
CA GLU A 166 -16.60 -6.34 6.36
C GLU A 166 -16.74 -6.94 4.96
N GLU A 167 -16.62 -6.15 3.89
CA GLU A 167 -16.62 -6.64 2.50
C GLU A 167 -15.49 -7.65 2.24
N LEU A 168 -14.28 -7.39 2.73
CA LEU A 168 -13.15 -8.30 2.57
C LEU A 168 -13.37 -9.62 3.31
N ARG A 169 -13.91 -9.56 4.54
CA ARG A 169 -14.28 -10.76 5.31
C ARG A 169 -15.37 -11.56 4.61
N LEU A 170 -16.39 -10.89 4.08
CA LEU A 170 -17.47 -11.54 3.32
C LEU A 170 -16.94 -12.20 2.05
N TYR A 171 -16.03 -11.54 1.34
CA TYR A 171 -15.35 -12.11 0.17
C TYR A 171 -14.56 -13.38 0.55
N GLU A 172 -13.78 -13.33 1.62
CA GLU A 172 -12.99 -14.49 2.11
C GLU A 172 -13.90 -15.65 2.59
N ALA A 173 -15.03 -15.35 3.24
CA ALA A 173 -15.99 -16.35 3.67
C ALA A 173 -16.72 -17.01 2.49
N GLY A 174 -17.02 -16.24 1.44
CA GLY A 174 -17.62 -16.74 0.20
C GLY A 174 -16.70 -17.66 -0.61
N GLN A 175 -15.38 -17.52 -0.48
CA GLN A 175 -14.43 -18.44 -1.11
C GLN A 175 -14.28 -19.77 -0.34
N LYS A 176 -14.44 -19.76 0.99
CA LYS A 176 -14.38 -20.99 1.81
C LYS A 176 -15.59 -21.91 1.66
N SER A 177 -16.65 -21.46 0.98
CA SER A 177 -17.92 -22.18 0.82
C SER A 177 -18.11 -22.77 -0.58
N ARG A 178 -17.14 -22.61 -1.49
CA ARG A 178 -17.12 -23.33 -2.76
C ARG A 178 -16.23 -24.58 -2.63
N PRO A 179 -16.78 -25.79 -2.82
CA PRO A 179 -16.01 -27.04 -2.76
C PRO A 179 -14.95 -27.11 -3.88
#